data_AF-A0A533Q6D7-F1
#
_entry.id   AF-A0A533Q6D7-F1
#
_cell.length_a   1.000
_cell.length_b   1.000
_cell.length_c   1.000
_cell.angle_alpha   90.00
_cell.angle_beta   90.00
_cell.angle_gamma   90.00
#
_symmetry.space_group_name_H-M   'P 1'
#
loop_
_entity.id
_entity.type
_entity.pdbx_description
1 polymer ?
#
loop_
_entity_poly.entity_id
_entity_poly.type
_entity_poly.pdbx_seq_one_letter_code
_entity_poly.pdbx_strand_id
1 'polypeptide(L)'
;MKALTPEEAREIYHAGPEAVVKALCELSAAVERLELRIKELESQLAQNSSNSNKPPGSDVFNRYKNVRPKSNRKPGGQKGHPGQTLK
;
A
#
# COMPACT_ATOMS: atom_id res chain seq x y z
N MET A 1 -16.63 9.77 -10.94
CA MET A 1 -16.05 10.14 -12.25
C MET A 1 -17.08 9.81 -13.31
N LYS A 2 -17.36 10.72 -14.25
CA LYS A 2 -18.31 10.46 -15.32
C LYS A 2 -17.53 9.84 -16.48
N ALA A 3 -17.92 8.63 -16.89
CA ALA A 3 -17.36 8.00 -18.08
C ALA A 3 -17.87 8.74 -19.33
N LEU A 4 -17.05 8.77 -20.38
CA LEU A 4 -17.43 9.35 -21.67
C LEU A 4 -18.68 8.64 -22.19
N THR A 5 -19.74 9.39 -22.48
CA THR A 5 -20.97 8.82 -23.04
C THR A 5 -20.79 8.54 -24.53
N PRO A 6 -21.56 7.60 -25.11
CA PRO A 6 -21.53 7.33 -26.55
C PRO A 6 -21.86 8.56 -27.41
N GLU A 7 -22.65 9.50 -26.88
CA GLU A 7 -23.02 10.74 -27.57
C GLU A 7 -21.82 11.70 -27.63
N GLU A 8 -21.17 11.96 -26.49
CA GLU A 8 -19.95 12.76 -26.42
C GLU A 8 -18.82 12.16 -27.29
N ALA A 9 -18.71 10.83 -27.35
CA ALA A 9 -17.76 10.15 -28.25
C ALA A 9 -18.06 10.38 -29.73
N ARG A 10 -19.35 10.42 -30.11
CA ARG A 10 -19.77 10.74 -31.48
C ARG A 10 -19.48 12.19 -31.84
N GLU A 11 -19.66 13.13 -30.91
CA GLU A 11 -19.29 14.53 -31.12
C GLU A 11 -17.80 14.68 -31.43
N ILE A 12 -16.93 13.98 -30.68
CA ILE A 12 -15.49 13.95 -30.94
C ILE A 12 -15.19 13.36 -32.32
N TYR A 13 -15.88 12.28 -32.70
CA TYR A 13 -15.72 11.67 -34.02
C TYR A 13 -16.15 12.62 -35.16
N HIS A 14 -17.27 13.32 -34.99
CA HIS A 14 -17.78 14.28 -35.98
C HIS A 14 -16.94 15.56 -36.07
N ALA A 15 -16.19 15.91 -35.01
CA ALA A 15 -15.25 17.03 -35.02
C ALA A 15 -14.03 16.80 -35.92
N GLY A 16 -13.82 15.56 -36.40
CA GLY A 16 -12.82 15.23 -37.41
C GLY A 16 -11.58 14.52 -36.85
N PRO A 17 -10.66 14.11 -37.74
CA PRO A 17 -9.57 13.19 -37.39
C PRO A 17 -8.60 13.76 -36.35
N GLU A 18 -8.28 15.05 -36.41
CA GLU A 18 -7.39 15.71 -35.45
C GLU A 18 -7.93 15.67 -34.02
N ALA A 19 -9.25 15.88 -33.86
CA ALA A 19 -9.90 15.83 -32.56
C ALA A 19 -9.88 14.41 -31.97
N VAL A 20 -10.10 13.39 -32.81
CA VAL A 20 -10.04 11.98 -32.41
C VAL A 20 -8.62 11.61 -31.99
N VAL A 21 -7.61 11.95 -32.80
CA VAL A 21 -6.20 11.64 -32.51
C VAL A 21 -5.79 12.29 -31.19
N LYS A 22 -6.11 13.57 -30.99
CA LYS A 22 -5.83 14.26 -29.73
C LYS A 22 -6.47 13.56 -28.52
N ALA A 23 -7.76 13.24 -28.61
CA ALA A 23 -8.48 12.56 -27.51
C ALA A 23 -7.88 11.19 -27.20
N LEU A 24 -7.48 10.42 -28.22
CA LEU A 24 -6.82 9.12 -28.05
C LEU A 24 -5.45 9.25 -27.37
N CYS A 25 -4.62 10.20 -27.79
CA CYS A 25 -3.32 10.44 -27.17
C CYS A 25 -3.46 10.86 -25.70
N GLU A 26 -4.41 11.76 -25.40
CA GLU A 26 -4.68 12.21 -24.04
C GLU A 26 -5.18 11.06 -23.14
N LEU A 27 -6.07 10.22 -23.68
CA LEU A 27 -6.60 9.06 -22.96
C LEU A 27 -5.49 8.02 -22.72
N SER A 28 -4.66 7.73 -23.72
CA SER A 28 -3.50 6.81 -23.59
C SER A 28 -2.56 7.29 -22.49
N ALA A 29 -2.19 8.57 -22.50
CA ALA A 29 -1.31 9.13 -21.48
C ALA A 29 -1.95 9.12 -20.08
N ALA A 30 -3.28 9.28 -19.99
CA ALA A 30 -3.99 9.17 -18.71
C ALA A 30 -3.99 7.74 -18.17
N VAL A 31 -4.20 6.74 -19.03
CA VAL A 31 -4.13 5.32 -18.68
C VAL A 31 -2.75 4.97 -18.15
N GLU A 32 -1.68 5.34 -18.85
CA GLU A 32 -0.31 5.06 -18.39
C GLU A 32 -0.01 5.67 -17.01
N ARG A 33 -0.43 6.92 -16.77
CA ARG A 33 -0.26 7.57 -15.46
C ARG A 33 -1.03 6.84 -14.36
N LEU A 34 -2.24 6.40 -14.64
CA LEU A 34 -3.08 5.68 -13.69
C LEU A 34 -2.52 4.30 -13.39
N GLU A 35 -2.05 3.57 -14.40
CA GLU A 35 -1.38 2.27 -14.23
C GLU A 35 -0.12 2.39 -13.38
N LEU A 36 0.70 3.42 -13.62
CA LEU A 36 1.88 3.68 -12.81
C LEU A 36 1.51 3.99 -11.35
N ARG A 37 0.46 4.78 -11.13
CA ARG A 37 -0.02 5.10 -9.78
C ARG A 37 -0.60 3.87 -9.08
N ILE A 38 -1.36 3.04 -9.79
CA ILE A 38 -1.89 1.78 -9.26
C ILE A 38 -0.73 0.87 -8.83
N LYS A 39 0.27 0.69 -9.71
CA LYS A 39 1.46 -0.12 -9.41
C LYS A 39 2.23 0.40 -8.19
N GLU A 40 2.36 1.72 -8.04
CA GLU A 40 2.99 2.32 -6.86
C GLU A 40 2.20 2.01 -5.58
N LEU A 41 0.88 2.20 -5.61
CA LEU A 41 0.00 1.93 -4.46
C LEU A 41 -0.02 0.45 -4.09
N GLU A 42 -0.10 -0.44 -5.08
CA GLU A 42 -0.01 -1.88 -4.90
C GLU A 42 1.35 -2.27 -4.29
N SER A 43 2.45 -1.66 -4.74
CA SER A 43 3.77 -1.87 -4.15
C SER A 43 3.83 -1.39 -2.69
N GLN A 44 3.18 -0.28 -2.35
CA GLN A 44 3.11 0.21 -0.97
C GLN A 44 2.31 -0.74 -0.07
N LEU A 45 1.19 -1.29 -0.57
CA LEU A 45 0.38 -2.27 0.15
C LEU A 45 1.10 -3.62 0.31
N ALA A 46 1.93 -4.02 -0.66
CA ALA A 46 2.73 -5.23 -0.57
C ALA A 46 3.91 -5.12 0.41
N GLN A 47 4.29 -3.90 0.81
CA GLN A 47 5.32 -3.70 1.83
C GLN A 47 4.78 -4.01 3.23
N ASN A 48 5.37 -5.01 3.86
CA ASN A 48 5.19 -5.31 5.29
C ASN A 48 6.54 -5.16 6.03
N SER A 49 6.53 -5.21 7.35
CA SER A 49 7.77 -5.11 8.14
C SER A 49 8.80 -6.20 7.83
N SER A 50 8.38 -7.32 7.22
CA SER A 50 9.26 -8.43 6.85
C SER A 50 10.02 -8.23 5.53
N ASN A 51 9.57 -7.36 4.63
CA ASN A 51 10.18 -7.16 3.31
C ASN A 51 10.64 -5.72 3.01
N SER A 52 10.44 -4.78 3.95
CA SER A 52 10.72 -3.35 3.74
C SER A 52 11.99 -2.81 4.41
N ASN A 53 12.83 -3.67 4.99
CA ASN A 53 13.98 -3.28 5.84
C ASN A 53 13.61 -2.31 7.00
N LYS A 54 12.30 -2.09 7.25
CA LYS A 54 11.82 -1.32 8.41
C LYS A 54 12.07 -2.16 9.66
N PRO A 55 12.49 -1.54 10.79
CA PRO A 55 12.74 -2.29 12.00
C PRO A 55 11.49 -3.08 12.43
N PRO A 56 11.67 -4.30 12.99
CA PRO A 56 10.56 -5.11 13.46
C PRO A 56 9.80 -4.34 14.56
N GLY A 57 8.62 -3.80 14.22
CA GLY A 57 7.85 -2.91 15.08
C GLY A 57 7.24 -1.69 14.39
N SER A 58 7.66 -1.36 13.17
CA SER A 58 7.09 -0.27 12.35
C SER A 58 5.75 -0.61 11.70
N ASP A 59 5.32 -1.87 11.76
CA ASP A 59 4.00 -2.34 11.30
C ASP A 59 2.95 -2.03 12.38
N VAL A 60 2.63 -0.74 12.52
CA VAL A 60 1.82 -0.24 13.64
C VAL A 60 0.33 -0.51 13.47
N PHE A 61 -0.11 -0.92 12.28
CA PHE A 61 -1.53 -1.04 11.95
C PHE A 61 -2.17 -2.35 12.40
N ASN A 62 -1.40 -3.40 12.68
CA ASN A 62 -1.95 -4.69 13.08
C ASN A 62 -1.15 -5.40 14.19
N ARG A 63 -0.66 -4.63 15.18
CA ARG A 63 -0.10 -5.26 16.38
C ARG A 63 -1.25 -5.84 17.21
N TYR A 64 -1.37 -7.17 17.21
CA TYR A 64 -2.17 -7.87 18.20
C TYR A 64 -1.80 -7.35 19.59
N LYS A 65 -2.74 -6.69 20.28
CA LYS A 65 -2.55 -6.32 21.68
C LYS A 65 -2.30 -7.61 22.44
N ASN A 66 -1.19 -7.67 23.18
CA ASN A 66 -0.90 -8.81 24.02
C ASN A 66 -2.08 -9.02 24.98
N VAL A 67 -2.85 -10.08 24.74
CA VAL A 67 -4.05 -10.43 25.53
C VAL A 67 -3.67 -11.08 26.86
N ARG A 68 -2.39 -11.35 27.09
CA ARG A 68 -1.94 -11.99 28.31
C ARG A 68 -2.09 -11.03 29.50
N PRO A 69 -2.67 -11.50 30.62
CA PRO A 69 -2.72 -10.71 31.84
C PRO A 69 -1.30 -10.40 32.32
N LYS A 70 -1.10 -9.21 32.90
CA LYS A 70 0.18 -8.85 33.52
C LYS A 70 0.53 -9.88 34.60
N SER A 71 1.71 -10.49 34.47
CA SER A 71 2.20 -11.40 35.50
C SER A 71 2.74 -10.60 36.68
N ASN A 72 2.37 -10.97 37.90
CA ASN A 72 2.98 -10.45 39.13
C ASN A 72 4.35 -11.10 39.43
N ARG A 73 4.88 -11.92 38.52
CA ARG A 73 6.19 -12.56 38.69
C ARG A 73 7.30 -11.54 38.43
N LYS A 74 8.30 -11.52 39.32
CA LYS A 74 9.51 -10.72 39.12
C LYS A 74 10.22 -11.18 37.84
N PRO A 75 10.72 -10.25 37.00
CA PRO A 75 11.52 -10.62 35.84
C PRO A 75 12.78 -11.35 36.30
N GLY A 76 13.07 -12.50 35.71
CA GLY A 76 14.20 -13.35 36.09
C GLY A 76 14.03 -14.80 35.68
N GLY A 77 15.09 -15.58 35.85
CA GLY A 77 15.07 -17.02 35.63
C GLY A 77 14.18 -17.77 36.62
N GLN A 78 13.95 -19.05 36.35
CA GLN A 78 13.21 -19.93 37.26
C GLN A 78 13.82 -19.93 38.67
N LYS A 79 12.97 -20.01 39.70
CA LYS A 79 13.40 -20.05 41.10
C LYS A 79 14.40 -21.19 41.31
N GLY A 80 15.62 -20.87 41.71
CA GLY A 80 16.70 -21.83 41.94
C GLY A 80 17.76 -21.89 40.84
N HIS A 81 17.56 -21.22 39.70
CA HIS A 81 18.61 -21.12 38.69
C HIS A 81 19.54 -19.93 38.99
N PRO A 82 20.87 -20.14 38.99
CA PRO A 82 21.81 -19.04 39.07
C PRO A 82 21.69 -18.16 37.82
N GLY A 83 21.44 -16.87 38.01
CA GLY A 83 21.38 -15.91 36.91
C GLY A 83 22.77 -15.60 36.40
N GLN A 84 23.00 -15.74 35.10
CA GLN A 84 24.25 -15.32 34.45
C GLN A 84 23.94 -14.15 33.53
N THR A 85 23.99 -12.94 34.09
CA THR A 85 23.96 -11.71 33.29
C THR A 85 25.38 -11.40 32.84
N LEU A 86 25.56 -11.13 31.54
CA LEU A 86 26.79 -10.52 31.02
C LEU A 86 26.96 -9.14 31.67
N LYS A 87 28.15 -8.87 32.22
CA LYS A 87 28.55 -7.52 32.65
C LYS A 87 28.96 -6.70 31.43
#